data_AF-A0A842MZK6-F1
#
_entry.id   AF-A0A842MZK6-F1
#
_cell.length_a   1.000
_cell.length_b   1.000
_cell.length_c   1.000
_cell.angle_alpha   90.00
_cell.angle_beta   90.00
_cell.angle_gamma   90.00
#
_symmetry.space_group_name_H-M   'P 1'
#
loop_
_entity.id
_entity.type
_entity.pdbx_description
1 polymer ?
#
loop_
_entity_poly.entity_id
_entity_poly.type
_entity_poly.pdbx_seq_one_letter_code
_entity_poly.pdbx_strand_id
1 'polypeptide(L)'
;MKVGALGPRGTYSEIAAWSQFKGRAEVVLYPTISDVVEAVARGEVDAGVIPVESLREGSVGESLDALTWADVKIKGEIVMPITHALLGVKG
;
A
#
# COMPACT_ATOMS: atom_id res chain seq x y z
N MET A 1 0.01 -16.56 -0.14
CA MET A 1 -0.43 -15.31 -0.78
C MET A 1 0.58 -14.22 -0.45
N LYS A 2 1.09 -13.52 -1.45
CA LYS A 2 1.97 -12.36 -1.30
C LYS A 2 1.21 -11.09 -1.64
N VAL A 3 1.40 -10.06 -0.84
CA VAL A 3 0.74 -8.76 -1.01
C VAL A 3 1.80 -7.67 -1.04
N GLY A 4 1.90 -6.94 -2.14
CA GLY A 4 2.76 -5.77 -2.26
C GLY A 4 2.20 -4.57 -1.51
N ALA A 5 3.05 -3.79 -0.84
CA ALA A 5 2.68 -2.52 -0.23
C ALA A 5 3.83 -1.51 -0.32
N LEU A 6 3.49 -0.21 -0.27
CA LEU A 6 4.47 0.87 -0.24
C LEU A 6 5.28 0.83 1.06
N GLY A 7 6.60 0.74 0.94
CA GLY A 7 7.56 0.83 2.04
C GLY A 7 7.98 2.28 2.33
N PRO A 8 8.95 2.48 3.26
CA PRO A 8 9.66 1.47 4.05
C PRO A 8 8.78 0.85 5.15
N ARG A 9 9.37 0.01 6.02
CA ARG A 9 8.65 -0.58 7.15
C ARG A 9 8.05 0.50 8.06
N GLY A 10 6.84 0.26 8.55
CA GLY A 10 6.07 1.15 9.42
C GLY A 10 5.18 2.14 8.68
N THR A 11 5.07 2.07 7.35
CA THR A 11 4.12 2.90 6.60
C THR A 11 2.68 2.52 6.89
N TYR A 12 1.79 3.48 6.67
CA TYR A 12 0.35 3.22 6.69
C TYR A 12 -0.07 2.23 5.59
N SER A 13 0.57 2.22 4.43
CA SER A 13 0.28 1.21 3.39
C SER A 13 0.63 -0.21 3.85
N GLU A 14 1.75 -0.41 4.56
CA GLU A 14 2.06 -1.69 5.20
C GLU A 14 0.96 -2.05 6.20
N ILE A 15 0.63 -1.15 7.14
CA ILE A 15 -0.40 -1.41 8.16
C ILE A 15 -1.76 -1.75 7.53
N ALA A 16 -2.15 -1.06 6.45
CA ALA A 16 -3.38 -1.34 5.71
C ALA A 16 -3.36 -2.74 5.09
N ALA A 17 -2.25 -3.16 4.48
CA ALA A 17 -2.09 -4.51 3.95
C ALA A 17 -2.20 -5.57 5.07
N TRP A 18 -1.52 -5.37 6.19
CA TRP A 18 -1.62 -6.27 7.34
C TRP A 18 -3.05 -6.35 7.89
N SER A 19 -3.75 -5.21 8.00
CA SER A 19 -5.14 -5.12 8.49
C SER A 19 -6.13 -5.87 7.59
N GLN A 20 -6.00 -5.71 6.27
CA GLN A 20 -6.88 -6.36 5.30
C GLN A 20 -6.66 -7.87 5.23
N PHE A 21 -5.41 -8.30 5.26
CA PHE A 21 -5.07 -9.71 5.05
C PHE A 21 -4.92 -10.50 6.36
N LYS A 22 -4.89 -9.85 7.54
CA LYS A 22 -4.93 -10.45 8.89
C LYS A 22 -4.07 -11.72 9.07
N GLY A 23 -2.81 -11.66 8.63
CA GLY A 23 -1.86 -12.79 8.73
C GLY A 23 -2.09 -13.93 7.72
N ARG A 24 -3.01 -13.78 6.77
CA ARG A 24 -3.22 -14.74 5.66
C ARG A 24 -2.30 -14.49 4.47
N ALA A 25 -1.50 -13.43 4.51
CA ALA A 25 -0.58 -13.05 3.45
C ALA A 25 0.77 -12.59 4.02
N GLU A 26 1.81 -12.85 3.24
CA GLU A 26 3.13 -12.25 3.40
C GLU A 26 3.12 -10.85 2.75
N VAL A 27 3.44 -9.81 3.52
CA VAL A 27 3.52 -8.44 3.00
C VAL A 27 4.93 -8.16 2.48
N VAL A 28 5.03 -7.81 1.20
CA VAL A 28 6.28 -7.48 0.50
C VAL A 28 6.32 -5.97 0.29
N LEU A 29 7.40 -5.32 0.73
CA LEU A 29 7.52 -3.87 0.65
C LEU A 29 8.29 -3.45 -0.60
N TYR A 30 7.74 -2.46 -1.29
CA TYR A 30 8.33 -1.86 -2.48
C TYR A 30 8.65 -0.38 -2.24
N PRO A 31 9.67 0.19 -2.93
CA PRO A 31 10.10 1.55 -2.67
C PRO A 31 9.16 2.62 -3.22
N THR A 32 8.38 2.31 -4.25
CA THR A 32 7.40 3.24 -4.86
C THR A 32 6.03 2.58 -5.00
N ILE A 33 4.99 3.39 -5.26
CA ILE A 33 3.64 2.89 -5.53
C ILE A 33 3.60 2.21 -6.88
N SER A 34 4.29 2.79 -7.88
CA SER A 34 4.42 2.20 -9.21
C SER A 34 5.01 0.80 -9.15
N ASP A 35 6.05 0.57 -8.34
CA ASP A 35 6.64 -0.76 -8.17
C ASP A 35 5.64 -1.78 -7.61
N VAL A 36 4.75 -1.37 -6.69
CA VAL A 36 3.69 -2.26 -6.18
C VAL A 36 2.74 -2.66 -7.30
N VAL A 37 2.31 -1.69 -8.12
CA VAL A 37 1.39 -1.93 -9.23
C VAL A 37 2.03 -2.80 -10.31
N GLU A 38 3.29 -2.53 -10.66
CA GLU A 38 4.06 -3.34 -11.61
C GLU A 38 4.26 -4.77 -11.12
N ALA A 39 4.56 -4.96 -9.83
CA ALA A 39 4.71 -6.29 -9.24
C ALA A 39 3.42 -7.12 -9.34
N VAL A 40 2.25 -6.48 -9.19
CA VAL A 40 0.94 -7.14 -9.41
C VAL A 40 0.76 -7.47 -10.90
N ALA A 41 1.03 -6.52 -11.79
CA ALA A 41 0.89 -6.71 -13.24
C ALA A 41 1.80 -7.83 -13.77
N ARG A 42 3.00 -7.99 -13.20
CA ARG A 42 3.95 -9.07 -13.52
C ARG A 42 3.65 -10.40 -12.83
N GLY A 43 2.69 -10.44 -11.92
CA GLY A 43 2.36 -11.64 -11.13
C GLY A 43 3.41 -12.02 -10.09
N GLU A 44 4.29 -11.09 -9.70
CA GLU A 44 5.28 -11.30 -8.63
C GLU A 44 4.61 -11.37 -7.24
N VAL A 45 3.47 -10.68 -7.09
CA VAL A 45 2.59 -10.71 -5.93
C VAL A 45 1.14 -10.93 -6.35
N ASP A 46 0.32 -11.52 -5.47
CA ASP A 46 -1.07 -11.87 -5.77
C ASP A 46 -2.02 -10.66 -5.72
N ALA A 47 -1.65 -9.63 -4.96
CA ALA A 47 -2.37 -8.37 -4.81
C ALA A 47 -1.43 -7.25 -4.36
N GLY A 48 -1.87 -6.00 -4.54
CA GLY A 48 -1.17 -4.81 -4.07
C GLY A 48 -2.10 -3.92 -3.24
N VAL A 49 -1.56 -3.27 -2.22
CA VAL A 49 -2.25 -2.26 -1.42
C VAL A 49 -1.50 -0.94 -1.57
N ILE A 50 -2.17 0.02 -2.23
CA ILE A 50 -1.62 1.35 -2.52
C ILE A 50 -2.56 2.43 -1.99
N PRO A 51 -2.05 3.60 -1.55
CA PRO A 51 -2.89 4.71 -1.14
C PRO A 51 -3.45 5.41 -2.39
N VAL A 52 -4.77 5.46 -2.57
CA VAL A 52 -5.35 6.17 -3.73
C VAL A 52 -5.78 7.60 -3.40
N GLU A 53 -6.05 7.89 -2.13
CA GLU A 53 -6.51 9.19 -1.64
C GLU A 53 -6.08 9.42 -0.19
N SER A 54 -5.77 10.68 0.13
CA SER A 54 -5.55 11.21 1.48
C SER A 54 -6.57 12.31 1.78
N LEU A 55 -7.15 12.33 2.98
CA LEU A 55 -8.06 13.40 3.39
C LEU A 55 -7.38 14.77 3.51
N ARG A 56 -6.05 14.82 3.59
CA ARG A 56 -5.29 16.07 3.72
C ARG A 56 -4.83 16.61 2.37
N GLU A 57 -4.35 15.73 1.49
CA GLU A 57 -3.70 16.09 0.22
C GLU A 57 -4.54 15.73 -1.01
N GLY A 58 -5.68 15.06 -0.86
CA GLY A 58 -6.53 14.59 -1.94
C GLY A 58 -6.00 13.32 -2.62
N SER A 59 -6.33 13.14 -3.89
CA SER A 59 -5.91 11.96 -4.66
C SER A 59 -4.39 11.83 -4.76
N VAL A 60 -3.89 10.61 -4.70
CA VAL A 60 -2.47 10.30 -4.81
C VAL A 60 -2.11 10.16 -6.29
N GLY A 61 -1.47 11.19 -6.86
CA GLY A 61 -1.16 11.26 -8.29
C GLY A 61 -0.38 10.04 -8.82
N GLU A 62 0.64 9.60 -8.08
CA GLU A 62 1.43 8.41 -8.47
C GLU A 62 0.57 7.14 -8.59
N SER A 63 -0.41 6.96 -7.71
CA SER A 63 -1.35 5.84 -7.79
C SER A 63 -2.23 5.91 -9.04
N LEU A 64 -2.72 7.10 -9.38
CA LEU A 64 -3.55 7.31 -10.56
C LEU A 64 -2.73 7.05 -11.84
N ASP A 65 -1.50 7.55 -11.89
CA ASP A 65 -0.59 7.33 -13.02
C ASP A 65 -0.27 5.84 -13.16
N ALA A 66 0.10 5.15 -12.08
CA ALA A 66 0.41 3.73 -12.10
C ALA A 66 -0.78 2.86 -12.55
N LEU A 67 -1.99 3.16 -12.06
CA LEU A 67 -3.21 2.45 -12.43
C LEU A 67 -3.65 2.74 -13.87
N THR A 68 -3.27 3.88 -14.45
CA THR A 68 -3.64 4.24 -15.83
C THR A 68 -2.93 3.35 -16.86
N TRP A 69 -1.70 2.94 -16.58
CA TRP A 69 -0.85 2.24 -17.54
C TRP A 69 -0.73 0.72 -17.29
N ALA A 70 -1.11 0.24 -16.12
CA ALA A 70 -1.01 -1.16 -15.75
C ALA A 70 -2.29 -1.95 -16.03
N ASP A 71 -2.16 -3.17 -16.54
CA ASP A 71 -3.28 -4.11 -16.67
C ASP A 71 -3.57 -4.80 -15.33
N VAL A 72 -4.21 -4.05 -14.43
CA VAL A 72 -4.60 -4.51 -13.09
C VAL A 72 -6.07 -4.21 -12.82
N LYS A 73 -6.66 -4.91 -11.84
CA LYS A 73 -8.05 -4.71 -11.43
C LYS A 73 -8.13 -4.37 -9.95
N ILE A 74 -8.86 -3.31 -9.63
CA ILE A 74 -9.20 -2.96 -8.25
C ILE A 74 -10.21 -3.99 -7.73
N LYS A 75 -9.86 -4.72 -6.66
CA LYS A 75 -10.69 -5.77 -6.06
C LYS A 75 -11.42 -5.34 -4.79
N GLY A 76 -11.14 -4.13 -4.30
CA GLY A 76 -11.75 -3.59 -3.09
C GLY A 76 -11.04 -2.33 -2.62
N GLU A 77 -11.57 -1.73 -1.56
CA GLU A 77 -11.05 -0.51 -0.94
C GLU A 77 -10.92 -0.69 0.58
N ILE A 78 -10.04 0.11 1.19
CA ILE A 78 -9.82 0.13 2.63
C ILE A 78 -9.71 1.58 3.05
N VAL A 79 -10.55 2.01 3.99
CA VAL A 79 -10.41 3.32 4.64
C VAL A 79 -9.71 3.11 5.97
N MET A 80 -8.52 3.70 6.12
CA MET A 80 -7.72 3.59 7.33
C MET A 80 -7.57 4.95 8.03
N PRO A 81 -8.09 5.10 9.26
CA PRO A 81 -7.85 6.28 10.08
C PRO A 81 -6.36 6.46 10.38
N ILE A 82 -5.85 7.67 10.14
CA ILE A 82 -4.44 8.01 10.36
C ILE A 82 -4.27 8.65 11.75
N THR A 83 -3.50 7.99 12.62
CA THR A 83 -3.17 8.49 13.97
C THR A 83 -1.66 8.59 14.14
N HIS A 84 -1.18 9.79 14.43
CA HIS A 84 0.25 10.06 14.66
C HIS A 84 0.57 9.99 16.16
N ALA A 85 1.78 9.55 16.49
CA ALA A 85 2.32 9.55 17.85
C ALA A 85 3.66 10.30 17.88
N LEU A 86 3.89 11.05 18.97
CA LEU A 86 5.20 11.63 19.26
C LEU A 86 6.07 10.59 19.96
N LEU A 87 7.22 10.27 19.37
CA LEU A 87 8.17 9.28 19.91
C LEU A 87 9.38 10.00 20.53
N GLY A 88 9.90 9.42 21.62
CA GLY A 88 11.11 9.89 22.30
C GLY A 88 11.99 8.72 22.70
N VAL A 89 13.28 8.98 22.92
CA VAL A 89 14.16 7.99 23.54
C VAL A 89 13.72 7.72 24.97
N LYS A 90 13.97 6.52 25.46
CA LYS A 90 13.75 6.20 26.88
C LYS A 90 14.63 7.13 27.72
N GLY A 91 14.02 7.78 28.71
CA GLY A 91 14.72 8.62 29.69
C GLY A 91 15.67 7.84 30.59
#